data_AF-A0A7Z1PZ08-F1
#
_entry.id   AF-A0A7Z1PZ08-F1
#
_cell.length_a   1.000
_cell.length_b   1.000
_cell.length_c   1.000
_cell.angle_alpha   90.00
_cell.angle_beta   90.00
_cell.angle_gamma   90.00
#
_symmetry.space_group_name_H-M   'P 1'
#
loop_
_entity.id
_entity.type
_entity.pdbx_description
1 polymer ?
#
loop_
_entity_poly.entity_id
_entity_poly.type
_entity_poly.pdbx_seq_one_letter_code
_entity_poly.pdbx_strand_id
1 'polypeptide(L)'
;MPQDESAVDIERAREYFFRHHRYTEEDLESDYQAELRKYRNDTREAPQRAARLSAAVKRYKTYEMLYFFFEIADEAGLDYTPLVVKRLCAHLFDRQGSQAIIVDIFGQKGRMHRSHDSNPDIIAAVAEQYRQQADNHWQNVLKNIERVKQDYRKNQNRQQAEED
;
A
#
# COMPACT_ATOMS: atom_id res chain seq x y z
N MET A 1 19.47 11.27 24.24
CA MET A 1 19.02 12.08 23.10
C MET A 1 18.78 11.24 21.82
N PRO A 2 17.95 10.17 21.80
CA PRO A 2 17.70 9.40 20.56
C PRO A 2 16.34 9.68 19.88
N GLN A 3 15.39 10.32 20.56
CA GLN A 3 14.02 10.49 20.05
C GLN A 3 13.88 11.56 18.96
N ASP A 4 14.85 12.48 18.88
CA ASP A 4 14.81 13.61 17.94
C ASP A 4 15.23 13.18 16.51
N GLU A 5 16.21 12.26 16.40
CA GLU A 5 16.66 11.75 15.10
C GLU A 5 15.60 10.83 14.44
N SER A 6 14.89 10.00 15.22
CA SER A 6 13.84 9.13 14.69
C SER A 6 12.65 9.89 14.11
N ALA A 7 12.30 11.03 14.72
CA ALA A 7 11.21 11.90 14.27
C ALA A 7 11.55 12.58 12.93
N VAL A 8 12.78 13.08 12.79
CA VAL A 8 13.28 13.67 11.53
C VAL A 8 13.33 12.63 10.41
N ASP A 9 13.73 11.40 10.73
CA ASP A 9 13.82 10.32 9.76
C ASP A 9 12.46 9.86 9.23
N ILE A 10 11.44 9.78 10.10
CA ILE A 10 10.09 9.39 9.68
C ILE A 10 9.41 10.47 8.84
N GLU A 11 9.64 11.74 9.15
CA GLU A 11 9.13 12.86 8.35
C GLU A 11 9.73 12.86 6.94
N ARG A 12 11.05 12.66 6.84
CA ARG A 12 11.72 12.52 5.54
C ARG A 12 11.20 11.31 4.75
N ALA A 13 11.00 10.17 5.41
CA ALA A 13 10.41 8.99 4.79
C ALA A 13 8.98 9.27 4.29
N ARG A 14 8.18 10.00 5.08
CA ARG A 14 6.81 10.43 4.74
C ARG A 14 6.81 11.31 3.50
N GLU A 15 7.65 12.35 3.45
CA GLU A 15 7.77 13.22 2.28
C GLU A 15 8.17 12.44 1.02
N TYR A 16 9.18 11.56 1.14
CA TYR A 16 9.65 10.76 0.02
C TYR A 16 8.57 9.80 -0.49
N PHE A 17 7.83 9.15 0.41
CA PHE A 17 6.72 8.27 0.08
C PHE A 17 5.65 8.99 -0.74
N PHE A 18 5.17 10.15 -0.27
CA PHE A 18 4.12 10.89 -0.99
C PHE A 18 4.62 11.46 -2.32
N ARG A 19 5.91 11.74 -2.46
CA ARG A 19 6.49 12.24 -3.72
C ARG A 19 6.68 11.14 -4.76
N HIS A 20 7.08 9.94 -4.35
CA HIS A 20 7.57 8.90 -5.28
C HIS A 20 6.70 7.66 -5.36
N HIS A 21 5.90 7.37 -4.33
CA HIS A 21 5.12 6.13 -4.22
C HIS A 21 3.62 6.38 -4.11
N ARG A 22 3.16 7.62 -4.28
CA ARG A 22 1.73 7.97 -4.28
C ARG A 22 0.96 7.13 -5.28
N TYR A 23 -0.09 6.48 -4.81
CA TYR A 23 -1.03 5.71 -5.64
C TYR A 23 -2.40 5.64 -4.95
N THR A 24 -3.27 6.61 -5.23
CA THR A 24 -4.58 6.74 -4.58
C THR A 24 -5.65 5.86 -5.23
N GLU A 25 -6.85 5.89 -4.66
CA GLU A 25 -8.02 5.27 -5.28
C GLU A 25 -8.31 5.82 -6.68
N GLU A 26 -8.12 7.13 -6.90
CA GLU A 26 -8.26 7.77 -8.22
C GLU A 26 -7.27 7.18 -9.24
N ASP A 27 -6.03 6.89 -8.81
CA ASP A 27 -5.02 6.27 -9.65
C ASP A 27 -5.43 4.83 -10.03
N LEU A 28 -5.99 4.08 -9.07
CA LEU A 28 -6.56 2.74 -9.32
C LEU A 28 -7.73 2.80 -10.30
N GLU A 29 -8.67 3.74 -10.11
CA GLU A 29 -9.80 3.95 -11.02
C GLU A 29 -9.34 4.30 -12.43
N SER A 30 -8.36 5.20 -12.54
CA SER A 30 -7.75 5.60 -13.82
C SER A 30 -7.13 4.42 -14.56
N ASP A 31 -6.39 3.55 -13.87
CA ASP A 31 -5.81 2.34 -14.47
C ASP A 31 -6.89 1.37 -14.97
N TYR A 32 -7.97 1.20 -14.23
CA TYR A 32 -9.12 0.38 -14.67
C TYR A 32 -9.82 0.99 -15.90
N GLN A 33 -10.04 2.32 -15.90
CA GLN A 33 -10.63 3.02 -17.04
C GLN A 33 -9.73 2.97 -18.29
N ALA A 34 -8.41 3.02 -18.12
CA ALA A 34 -7.47 2.92 -19.22
C ALA A 34 -7.57 1.57 -19.94
N GLU A 35 -7.82 0.47 -19.20
CA GLU A 35 -8.08 -0.84 -19.81
C GLU A 35 -9.42 -0.90 -20.55
N LEU A 36 -10.45 -0.16 -20.11
CA LEU A 36 -11.71 -0.02 -20.86
C LEU A 36 -11.49 0.70 -22.19
N ARG A 37 -10.75 1.82 -22.20
CA ARG A 37 -10.50 2.60 -23.43
C ARG A 37 -9.69 1.84 -24.48
N LYS A 38 -8.84 0.92 -24.01
CA LYS A 38 -8.01 0.06 -24.88
C LYS A 38 -8.71 -1.27 -25.23
N TYR A 39 -9.92 -1.49 -24.72
CA TYR A 39 -10.69 -2.70 -25.02
C TYR A 39 -11.01 -2.74 -26.51
N ARG A 40 -10.56 -3.79 -27.19
CA ARG A 40 -11.01 -4.14 -28.54
C ARG A 40 -11.38 -5.61 -28.59
N ASN A 41 -12.51 -5.93 -29.20
CA ASN A 41 -13.00 -7.31 -29.32
C ASN A 41 -12.11 -8.20 -30.21
N ASP A 42 -11.28 -7.60 -31.08
CA ASP A 42 -10.41 -8.28 -32.04
C ASP A 42 -9.06 -8.74 -31.47
N THR A 43 -8.67 -8.25 -30.29
CA THR A 43 -7.37 -8.55 -29.68
C THR A 43 -7.52 -9.52 -28.50
N ARG A 44 -6.86 -10.69 -28.59
CA ARG A 44 -6.75 -11.67 -27.48
C ARG A 44 -5.82 -11.16 -26.36
N GLU A 45 -6.14 -10.01 -25.76
CA GLU A 45 -5.36 -9.40 -24.67
C GLU A 45 -5.88 -9.72 -23.25
N ALA A 46 -6.93 -10.53 -23.12
CA ALA A 46 -7.59 -10.78 -21.82
C ALA A 46 -6.64 -11.21 -20.68
N PRO A 47 -5.67 -12.11 -20.88
CA PRO A 47 -4.71 -12.48 -19.82
C PRO A 47 -3.79 -11.32 -19.42
N GLN A 48 -3.31 -10.53 -20.38
CA GLN A 48 -2.42 -9.41 -20.13
C GLN A 48 -3.13 -8.29 -19.39
N ARG A 49 -4.37 -7.99 -19.79
CA ARG A 49 -5.26 -7.05 -19.09
C ARG A 49 -5.49 -7.49 -17.64
N ALA A 50 -5.83 -8.75 -17.41
CA ALA A 50 -6.00 -9.28 -16.06
C ALA A 50 -4.72 -9.13 -15.21
N ALA A 51 -3.54 -9.32 -15.81
CA ALA A 51 -2.27 -9.10 -15.14
C ALA A 51 -2.04 -7.61 -14.80
N ARG A 52 -2.34 -6.68 -15.72
CA ARG A 52 -2.22 -5.23 -15.49
C ARG A 52 -3.16 -4.75 -14.37
N LEU A 53 -4.43 -5.15 -14.41
CA LEU A 53 -5.40 -4.84 -13.34
C LEU A 53 -5.00 -5.45 -11.99
N SER A 54 -4.44 -6.67 -12.00
CA SER A 54 -3.91 -7.30 -10.77
C SER A 54 -2.70 -6.54 -10.23
N ALA A 55 -1.84 -6.01 -11.11
CA ALA A 55 -0.71 -5.18 -10.71
C ALA A 55 -1.17 -3.84 -10.11
N ALA A 56 -2.18 -3.19 -10.70
CA ALA A 56 -2.78 -1.96 -10.18
C ALA A 56 -3.33 -2.17 -8.75
N VAL A 57 -4.09 -3.24 -8.52
CA VAL A 57 -4.60 -3.59 -7.18
C VAL A 57 -3.46 -3.85 -6.19
N LYS A 58 -2.37 -4.50 -6.60
CA LYS A 58 -1.21 -4.73 -5.73
C LYS A 58 -0.51 -3.42 -5.36
N ARG A 59 -0.40 -2.46 -6.30
CA ARG A 59 0.18 -1.13 -6.04
C ARG A 59 -0.68 -0.36 -5.05
N TYR A 60 -1.99 -0.30 -5.27
CA TYR A 60 -2.92 0.35 -4.35
C TYR A 60 -2.84 -0.23 -2.94
N LYS A 61 -2.92 -1.56 -2.81
CA LYS A 61 -2.76 -2.24 -1.52
C LYS A 61 -1.42 -1.95 -0.84
N THR A 62 -0.34 -1.84 -1.61
CA THR A 62 0.99 -1.53 -1.07
C THR A 62 1.05 -0.09 -0.57
N TYR A 63 0.53 0.86 -1.35
CA TYR A 63 0.42 2.25 -0.96
C TYR A 63 -0.37 2.39 0.35
N GLU A 64 -1.58 1.82 0.41
CA GLU A 64 -2.46 1.94 1.58
C GLU A 64 -1.89 1.32 2.86
N MET A 65 -1.16 0.20 2.76
CA MET A 65 -0.46 -0.38 3.93
C MET A 65 0.63 0.55 4.46
N LEU A 66 1.40 1.17 3.57
CA LEU A 66 2.51 2.05 3.96
C LEU A 66 2.00 3.41 4.44
N TYR A 67 0.94 3.91 3.81
CA TYR A 67 0.22 5.11 4.23
C TYR A 67 -0.26 4.99 5.68
N PHE A 68 -0.86 3.84 6.05
CA PHE A 68 -1.29 3.58 7.43
C PHE A 68 -0.17 3.75 8.47
N PHE A 69 1.06 3.32 8.15
CA PHE A 69 2.18 3.50 9.09
C PHE A 69 2.51 4.97 9.34
N PHE A 70 2.33 5.83 8.34
CA PHE A 70 2.51 7.27 8.53
C PHE A 70 1.39 7.90 9.34
N GLU A 71 0.18 7.33 9.36
CA GLU A 71 -0.92 7.79 10.21
C GLU A 71 -0.64 7.50 11.69
N ILE A 72 -0.05 6.34 12.00
CA ILE A 72 0.26 5.94 13.37
C ILE A 72 1.67 6.32 13.83
N ALA A 73 2.50 6.85 12.93
CA ALA A 73 3.93 7.06 13.14
C ALA A 73 4.25 7.91 14.37
N ASP A 74 3.58 9.06 14.48
CA ASP A 74 3.87 10.07 15.50
C ASP A 74 3.48 9.55 16.90
N GLU A 75 2.36 8.83 17.01
CA GLU A 75 1.90 8.25 18.27
C GLU A 75 2.66 6.97 18.67
N ALA A 76 2.99 6.12 17.70
CA ALA A 76 3.69 4.87 17.97
C ALA A 76 5.14 5.10 18.38
N GLY A 77 5.75 6.22 17.94
CA GLY A 77 7.09 6.63 18.36
C GLY A 77 8.19 5.62 18.04
N LEU A 78 8.00 4.82 16.98
CA LEU A 78 8.94 3.77 16.59
C LEU A 78 10.04 4.28 15.69
N ASP A 79 11.19 3.63 15.79
CA ASP A 79 12.26 3.72 14.79
C ASP A 79 11.93 2.81 13.59
N TYR A 80 11.19 3.37 12.62
CA TYR A 80 10.66 2.71 11.43
C TYR A 80 11.74 2.28 10.42
N THR A 81 12.60 1.34 10.81
CA THR A 81 13.51 0.66 9.88
C THR A 81 12.78 -0.30 8.96
N PRO A 82 13.37 -0.73 7.83
CA PRO A 82 12.74 -1.68 6.91
C PRO A 82 12.29 -2.99 7.58
N LEU A 83 13.03 -3.44 8.60
CA LEU A 83 12.68 -4.65 9.34
C LEU A 83 11.48 -4.44 10.27
N VAL A 84 11.39 -3.28 10.94
CA VAL A 84 10.25 -2.91 11.79
C VAL A 84 8.98 -2.84 10.94
N VAL A 85 9.02 -2.08 9.85
CA VAL A 85 7.90 -1.93 8.90
C VAL A 85 7.45 -3.29 8.35
N LYS A 86 8.39 -4.14 7.91
CA LYS A 86 8.07 -5.48 7.41
C LYS A 86 7.38 -6.35 8.45
N ARG A 87 7.82 -6.30 9.71
CA ARG A 87 7.20 -7.05 10.80
C ARG A 87 5.80 -6.52 11.10
N LEU A 88 5.63 -5.20 11.17
CA LEU A 88 4.31 -4.59 11.35
C LEU A 88 3.35 -4.95 10.22
N CYS A 89 3.79 -4.96 8.95
CA CYS A 89 2.96 -5.43 7.84
C CYS A 89 2.41 -6.84 8.11
N ALA A 90 3.25 -7.75 8.58
CA ALA A 90 2.87 -9.14 8.83
C ALA A 90 1.85 -9.24 9.96
N HIS A 91 2.02 -8.47 11.03
CA HIS A 91 1.14 -8.52 12.20
C HIS A 91 -0.19 -7.78 12.00
N LEU A 92 -0.20 -6.66 11.27
CA LEU A 92 -1.39 -5.82 11.12
C LEU A 92 -2.25 -6.20 9.91
N PHE A 93 -1.63 -6.69 8.83
CA PHE A 93 -2.32 -6.93 7.56
C PHE A 93 -2.21 -8.36 7.04
N ASP A 94 -1.55 -9.25 7.78
CA ASP A 94 -1.19 -10.62 7.34
C ASP A 94 -0.47 -10.63 5.98
N ARG A 95 0.39 -9.64 5.77
CA ARG A 95 1.07 -9.38 4.49
C ARG A 95 2.52 -8.99 4.73
N GLN A 96 3.40 -9.31 3.78
CA GLN A 96 4.82 -8.96 3.91
C GLN A 96 5.16 -7.54 3.39
N GLY A 97 4.30 -6.96 2.55
CA GLY A 97 4.61 -5.75 1.80
C GLY A 97 5.68 -5.96 0.72
N SER A 98 5.98 -4.92 -0.05
CA SER A 98 7.04 -4.94 -1.06
C SER A 98 8.39 -4.60 -0.43
N GLN A 99 9.31 -5.56 -0.36
CA GLN A 99 10.65 -5.34 0.22
C GLN A 99 11.39 -4.19 -0.47
N ALA A 100 11.31 -4.10 -1.80
CA ALA A 100 11.99 -3.06 -2.57
C ALA A 100 11.48 -1.67 -2.19
N ILE A 101 10.16 -1.50 -2.08
CA ILE A 101 9.54 -0.22 -1.72
C ILE A 101 9.81 0.13 -0.25
N ILE A 102 9.74 -0.86 0.65
CA ILE A 102 10.03 -0.66 2.08
C ILE A 102 11.47 -0.20 2.26
N VAL A 103 12.44 -0.82 1.58
CA VAL A 103 13.85 -0.38 1.66
C VAL A 103 14.05 0.98 1.03
N ASP A 104 13.37 1.29 -0.07
CA ASP A 104 13.50 2.59 -0.74
C ASP A 104 13.01 3.75 0.14
N ILE A 105 11.93 3.54 0.90
CA ILE A 105 11.34 4.58 1.76
C ILE A 105 12.05 4.67 3.12
N PHE A 106 12.25 3.54 3.79
CA PHE A 106 12.69 3.48 5.18
C PHE A 106 14.17 3.13 5.34
N GLY A 107 14.87 2.84 4.24
CA GLY A 107 16.28 2.50 4.25
C GLY A 107 17.17 3.73 4.45
N GLN A 108 18.14 3.62 5.35
CA GLN A 108 19.13 4.66 5.61
C GLN A 108 20.54 4.19 5.25
N LYS A 109 21.23 4.95 4.39
CA LYS A 109 22.63 4.65 4.04
C LYS A 109 23.52 4.83 5.26
N GLY A 110 24.40 3.86 5.51
CA GLY A 110 25.38 3.90 6.60
C GLY A 110 24.83 3.51 7.97
N ARG A 111 23.55 3.13 8.07
CA ARG A 111 22.99 2.61 9.32
C ARG A 111 23.57 1.22 9.62
N MET A 112 24.39 1.14 10.67
CA MET A 112 24.99 -0.13 11.11
C MET A 112 24.20 -0.82 12.23
N HIS A 113 23.45 -0.05 13.02
CA HIS A 113 22.78 -0.55 14.22
C HIS A 113 21.37 -1.03 13.91
N ARG A 114 21.01 -2.19 14.48
CA ARG A 114 19.66 -2.73 14.43
C ARG A 114 18.75 -1.97 15.41
N SER A 115 17.57 -1.61 14.94
CA SER A 115 16.54 -1.00 15.77
C SER A 115 16.14 -1.90 16.94
N HIS A 116 16.07 -1.35 18.14
CA HIS A 116 15.50 -2.02 19.31
C HIS A 116 14.02 -2.38 19.08
N ASP A 117 13.29 -1.54 18.36
CA ASP A 117 11.87 -1.71 18.06
C ASP A 117 11.60 -2.84 17.07
N SER A 118 12.67 -3.40 16.49
CA SER A 118 12.55 -4.66 15.76
C SER A 118 12.34 -5.87 16.67
N ASN A 119 12.30 -5.73 18.00
CA ASN A 119 11.99 -6.83 18.92
C ASN A 119 10.56 -7.38 18.69
N PRO A 120 10.37 -8.71 18.52
CA PRO A 120 9.04 -9.31 18.36
C PRO A 120 7.99 -8.88 19.39
N ASP A 121 8.37 -8.71 20.66
CA ASP A 121 7.43 -8.36 21.72
C ASP A 121 6.92 -6.92 21.57
N ILE A 122 7.79 -6.00 21.14
CA ILE A 122 7.43 -4.60 20.84
C ILE A 122 6.51 -4.55 19.63
N ILE A 123 6.87 -5.27 18.56
CA ILE A 123 6.03 -5.38 17.36
C ILE A 123 4.65 -5.92 17.71
N ALA A 124 4.57 -6.97 18.53
CA ALA A 124 3.30 -7.57 18.92
C ALA A 124 2.44 -6.59 19.76
N ALA A 125 3.06 -5.87 20.69
CA ALA A 125 2.37 -4.87 21.51
C ALA A 125 1.81 -3.71 20.66
N VAL A 126 2.62 -3.16 19.74
CA VAL A 126 2.18 -2.11 18.80
C VAL A 126 1.08 -2.64 17.88
N ALA A 127 1.27 -3.84 17.34
CA ALA A 127 0.27 -4.43 16.46
C ALA A 127 -1.07 -4.66 17.18
N GLU A 128 -1.04 -5.03 18.46
CA GLU A 128 -2.24 -5.14 19.28
C GLU A 128 -2.92 -3.79 19.48
N GLN A 129 -2.14 -2.76 19.83
CA GLN A 129 -2.63 -1.40 20.05
C GLN A 129 -3.37 -0.83 18.82
N TYR A 130 -2.84 -1.08 17.61
CA TYR A 130 -3.39 -0.54 16.37
C TYR A 130 -4.26 -1.54 15.59
N ARG A 131 -4.52 -2.74 16.13
CA ARG A 131 -5.23 -3.82 15.44
C ARG A 131 -6.59 -3.38 14.86
N GLN A 132 -7.40 -2.70 15.68
CA GLN A 132 -8.74 -2.27 15.26
C GLN A 132 -8.68 -1.17 14.19
N GLN A 133 -7.72 -0.25 14.28
CA GLN A 133 -7.53 0.81 13.29
C GLN A 133 -7.07 0.23 11.96
N ALA A 134 -6.11 -0.71 12.00
CA ALA A 134 -5.62 -1.41 10.82
C ALA A 134 -6.70 -2.26 10.14
N ASP A 135 -7.54 -2.97 10.90
CA ASP A 135 -8.65 -3.72 10.32
C ASP A 135 -9.66 -2.78 9.66
N ASN A 136 -10.08 -1.70 10.35
CA ASN A 136 -10.99 -0.72 9.77
C ASN A 136 -10.43 -0.10 8.47
N HIS A 137 -9.17 0.32 8.49
CA HIS A 137 -8.46 0.82 7.31
C HIS A 137 -8.48 -0.22 6.19
N TRP A 138 -8.07 -1.45 6.49
CA TRP A 138 -7.98 -2.51 5.50
C TRP A 138 -9.34 -2.91 4.92
N GLN A 139 -10.40 -2.95 5.72
CA GLN A 139 -11.76 -3.18 5.23
C GLN A 139 -12.19 -2.07 4.25
N ASN A 140 -11.84 -0.81 4.52
CA ASN A 140 -12.14 0.29 3.61
C ASN A 140 -11.36 0.16 2.30
N VAL A 141 -10.07 -0.16 2.36
CA VAL A 141 -9.25 -0.45 1.17
C VAL A 141 -9.86 -1.55 0.30
N LEU A 142 -10.36 -2.64 0.92
CA LEU A 142 -11.01 -3.74 0.21
C LEU A 142 -12.34 -3.32 -0.41
N LYS A 143 -13.14 -2.50 0.27
CA LYS A 143 -14.40 -1.94 -0.25
C LYS A 143 -14.14 -1.04 -1.46
N ASN A 144 -13.12 -0.18 -1.39
CA ASN A 144 -12.73 0.70 -2.51
C ASN A 144 -12.35 -0.13 -3.73
N ILE A 145 -11.49 -1.13 -3.57
CA ILE A 145 -11.11 -2.04 -4.68
C ILE A 145 -12.34 -2.73 -5.29
N GLU A 146 -13.27 -3.21 -4.47
CA GLU A 146 -14.46 -3.87 -4.96
C GLU A 146 -15.38 -2.90 -5.70
N ARG A 147 -15.53 -1.66 -5.21
CA ARG A 147 -16.26 -0.59 -5.90
C ARG A 147 -15.68 -0.34 -7.30
N VAL A 148 -14.37 -0.11 -7.39
CA VAL A 148 -13.69 0.13 -8.68
C VAL A 148 -13.89 -1.05 -9.65
N LYS A 149 -13.78 -2.28 -9.16
CA LYS A 149 -14.03 -3.48 -9.97
C LYS A 149 -15.48 -3.59 -10.44
N GLN A 150 -16.44 -3.27 -9.58
CA GLN A 150 -17.86 -3.30 -9.93
C GLN A 150 -18.15 -2.28 -11.03
N ASP A 151 -17.65 -1.06 -10.91
CA ASP A 151 -17.89 -0.02 -11.89
C ASP A 151 -17.21 -0.33 -13.22
N TYR A 152 -16.00 -0.88 -13.19
CA TYR A 152 -15.35 -1.43 -14.38
C TYR A 152 -16.21 -2.50 -15.08
N ARG A 153 -16.71 -3.50 -14.35
CA ARG A 153 -17.57 -4.56 -14.92
C ARG A 153 -18.87 -4.01 -15.52
N LYS A 154 -19.52 -3.06 -14.83
CA LYS A 154 -20.74 -2.39 -15.34
C LYS A 154 -20.46 -1.68 -16.66
N ASN A 155 -19.33 -0.98 -16.75
CA ASN A 155 -18.95 -0.24 -17.95
C ASN A 155 -18.54 -1.18 -19.11
N GLN A 156 -17.89 -2.30 -18.83
CA GLN A 156 -17.62 -3.33 -19.85
C GLN A 156 -18.93 -3.86 -20.46
N ASN A 157 -19.91 -4.21 -19.62
CA ASN A 157 -21.19 -4.75 -20.09
C ASN A 157 -21.97 -3.71 -20.92
N ARG A 158 -21.91 -2.42 -20.54
CA ARG A 158 -22.53 -1.34 -21.31
C ARG A 158 -21.89 -1.20 -22.69
N GLN A 159 -20.56 -1.21 -22.80
CA GLN A 159 -19.87 -1.13 -24.10
C GLN A 159 -20.22 -2.31 -25.01
N GLN A 160 -20.32 -3.52 -24.46
CA GLN A 160 -20.72 -4.69 -25.24
C GLN A 160 -22.15 -4.57 -25.78
N ALA A 161 -23.09 -4.06 -24.96
CA ALA A 161 -24.48 -3.86 -25.39
C ALA A 161 -24.67 -2.72 -26.40
N GLU A 162 -23.69 -1.81 -26.54
CA GLU A 162 -23.71 -0.72 -27.53
C GLU A 162 -23.03 -1.11 -28.86
N GLU A 163 -22.22 -2.19 -28.88
CA GLU A 163 -21.55 -2.73 -30.07
C GLU A 163 -22.37 -3.82 -30.79
N ASP A 164 -23.36 -4.41 -30.12
CA ASP A 164 -24.32 -5.42 -30.65
C ASP A 164 -25.57 -4.79 -31.29
#